data_AF-A0A6A5NQS5-F1
#
_entry.id   AF-A0A6A5NQS5-F1
#
_cell.length_a   1.000
_cell.length_b   1.000
_cell.length_c   1.000
_cell.angle_alpha   90.00
_cell.angle_beta   90.00
_cell.angle_gamma   90.00
#
_symmetry.space_group_name_H-M   'P 1'
#
loop_
_entity.id
_entity.type
_entity.pdbx_description
1 polymer ?
#
loop_
_entity_poly.entity_id
_entity_poly.type
_entity_poly.pdbx_seq_one_letter_code
_entity_poly.pdbx_strand_id
1 'polypeptide(L)'
;MGRVLRSCIQSILKLVNSVIGMAGLAMILYSVWLIRVWQRQMGEFPFDEDSDFPPPWFIYTFLGLGIAFCVITCSGHIAAESANGCCLYLYMVFVVLLLMLEAAITLDVFINRDWEKDFPKDPSGSFEQFKNFIRSNFEMCKWIGLSLVSVQGLSLLLAMILKALGPHQFYDSDDEYTSDRVPLLKNAPPPYIDHGYGHGPNNDAWIRVSDKTNR
;
A
#
# COMPACT_ATOMS: atom_id res chain seq x y z
N MET A 1 9.98 6.64 -24.74
CA MET A 1 10.91 6.46 -23.59
C MET A 1 10.18 6.37 -22.24
N GLY A 2 9.29 7.31 -21.89
CA GLY A 2 8.58 7.30 -20.60
C GLY A 2 7.74 6.04 -20.29
N ARG A 3 7.14 5.40 -21.30
CA ARG A 3 6.38 4.14 -21.13
C ARG A 3 7.27 2.98 -20.67
N VAL A 4 8.46 2.82 -21.27
CA VAL A 4 9.44 1.79 -20.89
C VAL A 4 9.99 2.05 -19.49
N LEU A 5 10.32 3.31 -19.17
CA LEU A 5 10.77 3.70 -17.84
C LEU A 5 9.72 3.37 -16.76
N ARG A 6 8.44 3.66 -17.04
CA ARG A 6 7.34 3.33 -16.13
C ARG A 6 7.23 1.83 -15.89
N SER A 7 7.22 1.02 -16.96
CA SER A 7 7.16 -0.45 -16.84
C SER A 7 8.35 -0.99 -16.05
N CYS A 8 9.54 -0.42 -16.25
CA CYS A 8 10.73 -0.77 -15.49
C CYS A 8 10.56 -0.44 -13.99
N ILE A 9 10.12 0.76 -13.65
CA ILE A 9 9.86 1.18 -12.26
C ILE A 9 8.81 0.29 -11.60
N GLN A 10 7.70 0.01 -12.29
CA GLN A 10 6.64 -0.88 -11.79
C GLN A 10 7.18 -2.30 -11.54
N SER A 11 8.00 -2.82 -12.44
CA SER A 11 8.62 -4.14 -12.30
C SER A 11 9.57 -4.21 -11.11
N ILE A 12 10.45 -3.20 -10.94
CA ILE A 12 11.38 -3.12 -9.81
C ILE A 12 10.61 -3.00 -8.49
N LEU A 13 9.59 -2.14 -8.43
CA LEU A 13 8.78 -1.97 -7.22
C LEU A 13 8.02 -3.25 -6.86
N LYS A 14 7.48 -3.98 -7.84
CA LYS A 14 6.87 -5.30 -7.64
C LYS A 14 7.89 -6.33 -7.15
N LEU A 15 9.10 -6.33 -7.70
CA LEU A 15 10.16 -7.25 -7.29
C LEU A 15 10.57 -7.01 -5.83
N VAL A 16 10.84 -5.75 -5.46
CA VAL A 16 11.24 -5.40 -4.08
C VAL A 16 10.13 -5.77 -3.09
N ASN A 17 8.88 -5.43 -3.40
CA ASN A 17 7.74 -5.79 -2.53
C ASN A 17 7.53 -7.30 -2.44
N SER A 18 7.78 -8.07 -3.51
CA SER A 18 7.70 -9.53 -3.50
C SER A 18 8.75 -10.14 -2.57
N VAL A 19 9.99 -9.65 -2.59
CA VAL A 19 11.05 -10.10 -1.67
C VAL A 19 10.66 -9.85 -0.21
N ILE A 20 10.13 -8.65 0.08
CA ILE A 20 9.63 -8.29 1.42
C ILE A 20 8.46 -9.21 1.83
N GLY A 21 7.57 -9.54 0.89
CA GLY A 21 6.43 -10.42 1.15
C GLY A 21 6.85 -11.85 1.43
N MET A 22 7.85 -12.37 0.71
CA MET A 22 8.45 -13.67 0.98
C MET A 22 9.09 -13.72 2.37
N ALA A 23 9.79 -12.66 2.78
CA ALA A 23 10.31 -12.55 4.13
C ALA A 23 9.17 -12.52 5.18
N GLY A 24 8.10 -11.77 4.93
CA GLY A 24 6.91 -11.74 5.79
C GLY A 24 6.23 -13.11 5.93
N LEU A 25 6.05 -13.84 4.82
CA LEU A 25 5.51 -15.20 4.84
C LEU A 25 6.41 -16.17 5.62
N ALA A 26 7.73 -16.09 5.42
CA ALA A 26 8.69 -16.89 6.17
C ALA A 26 8.60 -16.59 7.68
N MET A 27 8.48 -15.32 8.07
CA MET A 27 8.29 -14.93 9.46
C MET A 27 6.98 -15.47 10.05
N ILE A 28 5.87 -15.41 9.30
CA ILE A 28 4.59 -15.96 9.74
C ILE A 28 4.69 -17.47 9.94
N LEU A 29 5.23 -18.20 8.95
CA LEU A 29 5.39 -19.65 9.04
C LEU A 29 6.28 -20.06 10.21
N TYR A 30 7.39 -19.33 10.42
CA TYR A 30 8.28 -19.55 11.54
C TYR A 30 7.60 -19.25 12.88
N SER A 31 6.81 -18.19 12.97
CA SER A 31 6.06 -17.84 14.18
C SER A 31 4.99 -18.87 14.50
N VAL A 32 4.25 -19.37 13.50
CA VAL A 32 3.27 -20.44 13.67
C VAL A 32 3.95 -21.73 14.14
N TRP A 33 5.14 -22.04 13.60
CA TRP A 33 5.94 -23.15 14.07
C TRP A 33 6.39 -22.97 15.53
N LEU A 34 6.84 -21.77 15.93
CA LEU A 34 7.18 -21.45 17.32
C LEU A 34 5.97 -21.59 18.26
N ILE A 35 4.78 -21.16 17.83
CA ILE A 35 3.54 -21.35 18.61
C ILE A 35 3.31 -22.85 18.85
N ARG A 36 3.47 -23.69 17.82
CA ARG A 36 3.30 -25.15 17.95
C ARG A 36 4.33 -25.76 18.90
N VAL A 37 5.57 -25.31 18.86
CA VAL A 37 6.63 -25.77 19.79
C VAL A 37 6.29 -25.35 21.21
N TRP A 38 5.93 -24.09 21.41
CA TRP A 38 5.53 -23.55 22.72
C TRP A 38 4.32 -24.29 23.30
N GLN A 39 3.29 -24.57 22.49
CA GLN A 39 2.12 -25.35 22.90
C GLN A 39 2.48 -26.78 23.33
N ARG A 40 3.43 -27.43 22.67
CA ARG A 40 3.89 -28.78 23.08
C ARG A 40 4.59 -28.74 24.44
N GLN A 41 5.46 -27.75 24.65
CA GLN A 41 6.16 -27.58 25.91
C GLN A 41 5.19 -27.28 27.06
N MET A 42 4.21 -26.41 26.83
CA MET A 42 3.18 -26.08 27.83
C MET A 42 2.22 -27.26 28.09
N GLY A 43 1.87 -28.04 27.06
CA GLY A 43 0.92 -29.17 27.18
C GLY A 43 1.48 -30.41 27.89
N GLU A 44 2.81 -30.48 28.10
CA GLU A 44 3.48 -31.56 28.82
C GLU A 44 3.53 -31.32 30.35
N PHE A 45 3.17 -30.11 30.81
CA PHE A 45 3.03 -29.77 32.23
C PHE A 45 1.56 -29.76 32.62
N PRO A 46 1.04 -30.84 33.26
CA PRO A 46 -0.36 -30.90 33.67
C PRO A 46 -0.52 -30.04 34.93
N PHE A 47 -1.18 -28.89 34.79
CA PHE A 47 -1.81 -28.17 35.88
C PHE A 47 -0.90 -27.85 37.09
N ASP A 48 -0.06 -26.83 36.96
CA ASP A 48 0.23 -25.96 38.10
C ASP A 48 -0.46 -24.62 37.84
N GLU A 49 -1.55 -24.40 38.58
CA GLU A 49 -2.46 -23.25 38.57
C GLU A 49 -1.77 -21.92 38.95
N ASP A 50 -0.48 -21.97 39.29
CA ASP A 50 0.37 -20.86 39.75
C ASP A 50 1.60 -20.60 38.85
N SER A 51 1.66 -21.16 37.64
CA SER A 51 2.83 -20.96 36.78
C SER A 51 2.77 -19.63 36.03
N ASP A 52 3.43 -18.61 36.60
CA ASP A 52 3.75 -17.29 36.01
C ASP A 52 4.61 -17.40 34.73
N PHE A 53 4.17 -18.16 33.72
CA PHE A 53 4.85 -18.19 32.44
C PHE A 53 4.54 -16.88 31.71
N PRO A 54 5.54 -16.01 31.51
CA PRO A 54 5.31 -14.75 30.82
C PRO A 54 4.77 -15.05 29.41
N PRO A 55 3.75 -14.31 28.94
CA PRO A 55 3.21 -14.52 27.61
C PRO A 55 4.35 -14.43 26.57
N PRO A 56 4.38 -15.30 25.54
CA PRO A 56 5.48 -15.40 24.60
C PRO A 56 5.47 -14.21 23.63
N TRP A 57 5.80 -13.04 24.17
CA TRP A 57 5.74 -11.74 23.51
C TRP A 57 6.57 -11.73 22.22
N PHE A 58 7.74 -12.38 22.21
CA PHE A 58 8.60 -12.49 21.03
C PHE A 58 7.85 -13.16 19.87
N ILE A 59 7.13 -14.26 20.12
CA ILE A 59 6.37 -14.98 19.09
C ILE A 59 5.28 -14.08 18.49
N TYR A 60 4.53 -13.35 19.34
CA TYR A 60 3.47 -12.46 18.87
C TYR A 60 4.02 -11.24 18.10
N THR A 61 5.13 -10.66 18.55
CA THR A 61 5.78 -9.55 17.82
C THR A 61 6.28 -9.99 16.45
N PHE A 62 6.89 -11.17 16.34
CA PHE A 62 7.38 -11.73 15.08
C PHE A 62 6.23 -12.05 14.12
N LEU A 63 5.13 -12.59 14.65
CA LEU A 63 3.91 -12.87 13.88
C LEU A 63 3.27 -11.57 13.37
N GLY A 64 3.10 -10.57 14.25
CA GLY A 64 2.51 -9.28 13.92
C GLY A 64 3.33 -8.52 12.87
N LEU A 65 4.66 -8.51 13.02
CA LEU A 65 5.56 -7.89 12.05
C LEU A 65 5.49 -8.60 10.68
N GLY A 66 5.38 -9.93 10.67
CA GLY A 66 5.22 -10.71 9.43
C GLY A 66 3.91 -10.39 8.71
N ILE A 67 2.80 -10.31 9.44
CA ILE A 67 1.50 -9.89 8.89
C ILE A 67 1.57 -8.47 8.34
N ALA A 68 2.19 -7.54 9.05
CA ALA A 68 2.38 -6.17 8.58
C ALA A 68 3.16 -6.14 7.25
N PHE A 69 4.26 -6.89 7.14
CA PHE A 69 5.01 -6.99 5.88
C PHE A 69 4.17 -7.56 4.74
N CYS A 70 3.33 -8.58 4.98
CA CYS A 70 2.40 -9.07 3.97
C CYS A 70 1.41 -7.99 3.51
N VAL A 71 0.82 -7.22 4.43
CA VAL A 71 -0.10 -6.11 4.09
C VAL A 71 0.61 -5.04 3.26
N ILE A 72 1.82 -4.67 3.64
CA ILE A 72 2.64 -3.69 2.92
C ILE A 72 2.96 -4.20 1.52
N THR A 73 3.37 -5.46 1.38
CA THR A 73 3.62 -6.08 0.07
C THR A 73 2.36 -6.08 -0.79
N CYS A 74 1.21 -6.51 -0.27
CA CYS A 74 -0.06 -6.50 -1.02
C CYS A 74 -0.39 -5.08 -1.50
N SER A 75 -0.28 -4.08 -0.62
CA SER A 75 -0.51 -2.69 -0.97
C SER A 75 0.50 -2.20 -2.03
N GLY A 76 1.76 -2.63 -1.97
CA GLY A 76 2.80 -2.28 -2.93
C GLY A 76 2.59 -2.87 -4.32
N HIS A 77 2.12 -4.11 -4.41
CA HIS A 77 1.72 -4.72 -5.70
C HIS A 77 0.53 -3.98 -6.32
N ILE A 78 -0.49 -3.66 -5.52
CA ILE A 78 -1.67 -2.90 -5.96
C ILE A 78 -1.27 -1.46 -6.35
N ALA A 79 -0.36 -0.83 -5.62
CA ALA A 79 0.15 0.50 -5.90
C ALA A 79 0.94 0.55 -7.21
N ALA A 80 1.78 -0.46 -7.47
CA ALA A 80 2.53 -0.58 -8.71
C ALA A 80 1.61 -0.77 -9.93
N GLU A 81 0.49 -1.48 -9.76
CA GLU A 81 -0.42 -1.84 -10.85
C GLU A 81 -1.52 -0.81 -11.12
N SER A 82 -2.21 -0.35 -10.07
CA SER A 82 -3.47 0.38 -10.22
C SER A 82 -3.32 1.78 -10.81
N ALA A 83 -2.14 2.39 -10.73
CA ALA A 83 -1.94 3.82 -11.02
C ALA A 83 -2.98 4.74 -10.32
N ASN A 84 -3.70 4.22 -9.33
CA ASN A 84 -4.72 4.91 -8.58
C ASN A 84 -4.03 5.68 -7.45
N GLY A 85 -4.31 6.98 -7.35
CA GLY A 85 -3.65 7.86 -6.38
C GLY A 85 -3.83 7.39 -4.93
N CYS A 86 -4.98 6.79 -4.60
CA CYS A 86 -5.29 6.32 -3.25
C CYS A 86 -4.41 5.13 -2.80
N CYS A 87 -4.32 4.06 -3.61
CA CYS A 87 -3.50 2.88 -3.28
C CYS A 87 -2.01 3.21 -3.20
N LEU A 88 -1.54 4.09 -4.09
CA LEU A 88 -0.17 4.59 -4.06
C LEU A 88 0.10 5.41 -2.80
N TYR A 89 -0.85 6.25 -2.36
CA TYR A 89 -0.73 7.00 -1.12
C TYR A 89 -0.72 6.10 0.11
N LEU A 90 -1.60 5.09 0.17
CA LEU A 90 -1.61 4.12 1.26
C LEU A 90 -0.26 3.39 1.38
N TYR A 91 0.30 2.93 0.26
CA TYR A 91 1.63 2.32 0.24
C TYR A 91 2.71 3.28 0.74
N MET A 92 2.72 4.53 0.26
CA MET A 92 3.67 5.55 0.70
C MET A 92 3.56 5.84 2.21
N VAL A 93 2.33 5.91 2.74
CA VAL A 93 2.08 6.07 4.18
C VAL A 93 2.65 4.88 4.94
N PHE A 94 2.42 3.64 4.50
CA PHE A 94 2.99 2.47 5.16
C PHE A 94 4.52 2.49 5.19
N VAL A 95 5.18 2.83 4.08
CA VAL A 95 6.65 2.89 4.05
C VAL A 95 7.19 4.04 4.92
N VAL A 96 6.50 5.19 4.97
CA VAL A 96 6.85 6.26 5.91
C VAL A 96 6.66 5.82 7.36
N LEU A 97 5.59 5.08 7.68
CA LEU A 97 5.38 4.53 9.03
C LEU A 97 6.49 3.54 9.41
N LEU A 98 6.95 2.71 8.47
CA LEU A 98 8.12 1.83 8.70
C LEU A 98 9.39 2.64 8.99
N LEU A 99 9.68 3.68 8.20
CA LEU A 99 10.84 4.55 8.45
C LEU A 99 10.74 5.25 9.80
N MET A 100 9.55 5.72 10.18
CA MET A 100 9.33 6.37 11.48
C MET A 100 9.49 5.37 12.63
N LEU A 101 9.03 4.13 12.46
CA LEU A 101 9.22 3.05 13.43
C LEU A 101 10.70 2.69 13.58
N GLU A 102 11.44 2.55 12.47
CA GLU A 102 12.88 2.28 12.49
C GLU A 102 13.67 3.41 13.14
N ALA A 103 13.32 4.66 12.83
CA ALA A 103 13.91 5.83 13.44
C ALA A 103 13.59 5.91 14.94
N ALA A 104 12.35 5.59 15.34
CA ALA A 104 11.94 5.57 16.74
C ALA A 104 12.70 4.49 17.53
N ILE A 105 12.79 3.26 17.00
CA ILE A 105 13.56 2.17 17.64
C ILE A 105 15.05 2.54 17.72
N THR A 106 15.63 3.07 16.65
CA THR A 106 17.04 3.46 16.62
C THR A 106 17.33 4.58 17.63
N LEU A 107 16.45 5.58 17.71
CA LEU A 107 16.57 6.68 18.65
C LEU A 107 16.39 6.22 20.10
N ASP A 108 15.42 5.33 20.34
CA ASP A 108 15.17 4.76 21.66
C ASP A 108 16.40 3.98 22.16
N VAL A 109 16.97 3.09 21.33
CA VAL A 109 18.20 2.35 21.65
C VAL A 109 19.40 3.29 21.88
N PHE A 110 19.47 4.43 21.19
CA PHE A 110 20.57 5.38 21.33
C PHE A 110 20.44 6.27 22.59
N ILE A 111 19.23 6.67 22.95
CA ILE A 111 18.95 7.54 24.11
C ILE A 111 18.89 6.71 25.40
N ASN A 112 18.19 5.59 25.38
CA ASN A 112 17.94 4.78 26.55
C ASN A 112 19.13 3.84 26.79
N ARG A 113 20.06 4.24 27.67
CA ARG A 113 21.22 3.41 28.03
C ARG A 113 20.86 2.07 28.69
N ASP A 114 19.63 1.96 29.17
CA ASP A 114 19.11 0.81 29.89
C ASP A 114 17.99 0.08 29.13
N TRP A 115 17.83 0.31 27.81
CA TRP A 115 16.79 -0.30 26.95
C TRP A 115 16.70 -1.82 27.08
N GLU A 116 17.82 -2.49 27.41
CA GLU A 116 17.85 -3.94 27.64
C GLU A 116 17.00 -4.39 28.84
N LYS A 117 16.72 -3.50 29.81
CA LYS A 117 15.94 -3.79 31.03
C LYS A 117 14.43 -3.77 30.78
N ASP A 118 13.98 -3.21 29.65
CA ASP A 118 12.56 -3.07 29.33
C ASP A 118 11.94 -4.39 28.81
N PHE A 119 12.77 -5.37 28.44
CA PHE A 119 12.29 -6.68 28.04
C PHE A 119 11.88 -7.52 29.25
N PRO A 120 10.74 -8.23 29.17
CA PRO A 120 10.38 -9.19 30.21
C PRO A 120 11.41 -10.32 30.26
N LYS A 121 11.58 -10.91 31.45
CA LYS A 121 12.56 -11.98 31.66
C LYS A 121 12.24 -13.16 30.74
N ASP A 122 13.23 -13.55 29.94
CA ASP A 122 13.16 -14.73 29.08
C ASP A 122 13.71 -15.96 29.83
N PRO A 123 12.85 -16.91 30.25
CA PRO A 123 13.30 -18.12 30.94
C PRO A 123 14.06 -19.10 30.03
N SER A 124 13.99 -18.95 28.70
CA SER A 124 14.66 -19.85 27.76
C SER A 124 16.16 -19.59 27.62
N GLY A 125 16.64 -18.40 28.03
CA GLY A 125 18.02 -17.94 27.80
C GLY A 125 18.37 -17.71 26.32
N SER A 126 17.42 -17.90 25.39
CA SER A 126 17.64 -17.75 23.95
C SER A 126 17.85 -16.28 23.57
N PHE A 127 17.18 -15.36 24.27
CA PHE A 127 17.36 -13.92 24.05
C PHE A 127 18.79 -13.46 24.38
N GLU A 128 19.42 -14.01 25.41
CA GLU A 128 20.80 -13.66 25.76
C GLU A 128 21.80 -14.15 24.68
N GLN A 129 21.58 -15.35 24.14
CA GLN A 129 22.36 -15.85 23.01
C GLN A 129 22.20 -14.96 21.77
N PHE A 130 20.97 -14.51 21.48
CA PHE A 130 20.69 -13.58 20.38
C PHE A 130 21.40 -12.23 20.57
N LYS A 131 21.37 -11.65 21.78
CA LYS A 131 22.12 -10.42 22.09
C LYS A 131 23.62 -10.61 21.87
N ASN A 132 24.17 -11.73 22.33
CA ASN A 132 25.59 -12.06 22.13
C ASN A 132 25.95 -12.21 20.65
N PHE A 133 25.05 -12.78 19.84
CA PHE A 133 25.21 -12.85 18.39
C PHE A 133 25.24 -11.46 17.74
N ILE A 134 24.29 -10.58 18.08
CA ILE A 134 24.26 -9.19 17.57
C ILE A 134 25.55 -8.47 17.96
N ARG A 135 25.97 -8.57 19.23
CA ARG A 135 27.19 -7.90 19.73
C ARG A 135 28.44 -8.38 19.00
N SER A 136 28.52 -9.67 18.70
CA SER A 136 29.64 -10.27 17.97
C SER A 136 29.67 -9.89 16.49
N ASN A 137 28.50 -9.58 15.90
CA ASN A 137 28.35 -9.29 14.47
C ASN A 137 27.81 -7.88 14.21
N PHE A 138 28.07 -6.93 15.11
CA PHE A 138 27.43 -5.62 15.10
C PHE A 138 27.63 -4.86 13.78
N GLU A 139 28.83 -4.92 13.19
CA GLU A 139 29.10 -4.30 11.89
C GLU A 139 28.20 -4.86 10.79
N MET A 140 27.99 -6.19 10.76
CA MET A 140 27.08 -6.81 9.80
C MET A 140 25.63 -6.37 10.04
N CYS A 141 25.18 -6.36 11.29
CA CYS A 141 23.85 -5.88 11.67
C CYS A 141 23.63 -4.41 11.26
N LYS A 142 24.64 -3.56 11.42
CA LYS A 142 24.60 -2.16 11.00
C LYS A 142 24.44 -2.02 9.48
N TRP A 143 25.20 -2.78 8.69
CA TRP A 143 25.06 -2.78 7.23
C TRP A 143 23.70 -3.31 6.77
N ILE A 144 23.17 -4.33 7.45
CA ILE A 144 21.82 -4.84 7.21
C ILE A 144 20.77 -3.74 7.49
N GLY A 145 20.87 -3.06 8.63
CA GLY A 145 19.98 -1.95 8.98
C GLY A 145 20.05 -0.80 7.98
N LEU A 146 21.27 -0.40 7.59
CA LEU A 146 21.47 0.65 6.57
C LEU A 146 20.88 0.24 5.21
N SER A 147 21.05 -1.03 4.82
CA SER A 147 20.46 -1.57 3.59
C SER A 147 18.93 -1.55 3.65
N LEU A 148 18.32 -1.86 4.80
CA LEU A 148 16.87 -1.87 4.97
C LEU A 148 16.28 -0.47 4.77
N VAL A 149 16.83 0.54 5.46
CA VAL A 149 16.45 1.95 5.32
C VAL A 149 16.66 2.41 3.86
N SER A 150 17.76 1.98 3.24
CA SER A 150 18.06 2.34 1.84
C SER A 150 17.03 1.77 0.87
N VAL A 151 16.63 0.51 1.03
CA VAL A 151 15.59 -0.14 0.20
C VAL A 151 14.23 0.54 0.39
N GLN A 152 13.87 0.90 1.62
CA GLN A 152 12.64 1.66 1.89
C GLN A 152 12.67 3.05 1.23
N GLY A 153 13.79 3.77 1.35
CA GLY A 153 14.00 5.07 0.70
C GLY A 153 13.91 4.99 -0.82
N LEU A 154 14.57 4.00 -1.43
CA LEU A 154 14.46 3.74 -2.86
C LEU A 154 13.03 3.39 -3.28
N SER A 155 12.31 2.61 -2.48
CA SER A 155 10.92 2.24 -2.77
C SER A 155 9.99 3.46 -2.75
N LEU A 156 10.17 4.37 -1.79
CA LEU A 156 9.48 5.67 -1.75
C LEU A 156 9.80 6.52 -2.98
N LEU A 157 11.08 6.62 -3.36
CA LEU A 157 11.49 7.38 -4.54
C LEU A 157 10.87 6.82 -5.82
N LEU A 158 10.88 5.50 -6.00
CA LEU A 158 10.25 4.84 -7.15
C LEU A 158 8.74 5.08 -7.18
N ALA A 159 8.07 5.01 -6.03
CA ALA A 159 6.64 5.31 -5.92
C ALA A 159 6.32 6.79 -6.20
N MET A 160 7.19 7.72 -5.79
CA MET A 160 7.07 9.16 -6.10
C MET A 160 7.24 9.44 -7.60
N ILE A 161 8.23 8.80 -8.24
CA ILE A 161 8.42 8.92 -9.68
C ILE A 161 7.22 8.32 -10.42
N LEU A 162 6.71 7.17 -9.98
CA LEU A 162 5.50 6.57 -10.55
C LEU A 162 4.28 7.49 -10.42
N LYS A 163 4.15 8.20 -9.30
CA LYS A 163 3.12 9.24 -9.10
C LYS A 163 3.30 10.40 -10.09
N ALA A 164 4.52 10.89 -10.26
CA ALA A 164 4.84 12.00 -11.15
C ALA A 164 4.60 11.66 -12.64
N LEU A 165 4.76 10.39 -13.02
CA LEU A 165 4.50 9.92 -14.39
C LEU A 165 3.00 9.84 -14.76
N GLY A 166 2.09 10.03 -13.80
CA GLY A 166 0.63 10.09 -14.00
C GLY A 166 -0.02 8.75 -14.41
N PRO A 167 -1.36 8.66 -14.47
CA PRO A 167 -2.09 7.46 -14.90
C PRO A 167 -1.75 7.05 -16.34
N HIS A 168 -1.89 5.75 -16.65
CA HIS A 168 -1.70 5.27 -18.02
C HIS A 168 -2.98 5.55 -18.80
N GLN A 169 -2.90 6.18 -19.99
CA GLN A 169 -4.03 6.38 -20.90
C GLN A 169 -4.60 5.08 -21.51
N PHE A 170 -4.27 3.91 -20.98
CA PHE A 170 -4.67 2.63 -21.57
C PHE A 170 -6.01 2.14 -20.98
N TYR A 171 -7.04 2.95 -21.19
CA TYR A 171 -8.45 2.59 -21.09
C TYR A 171 -9.18 3.35 -22.20
N ASP A 172 -8.81 3.03 -23.44
CA ASP A 172 -9.46 3.56 -24.64
C ASP A 172 -9.43 2.44 -25.71
N SER A 173 -10.27 1.42 -25.47
CA SER A 173 -10.72 0.31 -26.36
C SER A 173 -11.33 -0.75 -25.41
N ASP A 174 -12.58 -1.21 -25.44
CA ASP A 174 -13.68 -1.17 -26.42
C ASP A 174 -15.01 -1.37 -25.67
N ASP A 175 -15.48 -0.39 -24.90
CA ASP A 175 -16.86 -0.41 -24.37
C ASP A 175 -17.60 0.87 -24.79
N GLU A 176 -18.03 0.88 -26.06
CA GLU A 176 -19.25 1.56 -26.45
C GLU A 176 -20.43 0.88 -25.75
N TYR A 177 -20.68 1.24 -24.48
CA TYR A 177 -22.01 1.13 -23.86
C TYR A 177 -22.13 2.07 -22.66
N THR A 178 -22.58 3.30 -22.95
CA THR A 178 -23.42 4.16 -22.10
C THR A 178 -23.17 4.16 -20.58
N SER A 179 -22.61 5.24 -20.07
CA SER A 179 -23.11 5.81 -18.81
C SER A 179 -23.14 7.33 -18.90
N ASP A 180 -24.37 7.82 -19.03
CA ASP A 180 -24.79 9.21 -19.01
C ASP A 180 -24.03 10.06 -17.98
N ARG A 181 -23.18 10.96 -18.50
CA ARG A 181 -22.91 12.23 -17.83
C ARG A 181 -23.11 13.36 -18.84
N VAL A 182 -24.38 13.56 -19.16
CA VAL A 182 -24.91 14.81 -19.72
C VAL A 182 -24.50 16.01 -18.84
N PRO A 183 -23.75 16.98 -19.36
CA PRO A 183 -23.90 18.36 -18.94
C PRO A 183 -25.13 18.90 -19.68
N LEU A 184 -26.27 18.91 -18.99
CA LEU A 184 -27.54 19.49 -19.46
C LEU A 184 -27.44 21.01 -19.64
N LEU A 185 -26.66 21.50 -20.62
CA LEU A 185 -26.86 22.81 -21.29
C LEU A 185 -25.81 22.98 -22.41
N LYS A 186 -26.08 22.45 -23.61
CA LYS A 186 -25.39 22.92 -24.82
C LYS A 186 -26.31 22.87 -26.03
N ASN A 187 -27.36 23.69 -26.00
CA ASN A 187 -28.13 24.03 -27.19
C ASN A 187 -27.63 25.38 -27.72
N ALA A 188 -26.62 25.35 -28.57
CA ALA A 188 -26.37 26.42 -29.53
C ALA A 188 -26.36 25.77 -30.93
N PRO A 189 -27.25 26.17 -31.86
CA PRO A 189 -27.28 25.57 -33.18
C PRO A 189 -26.05 25.99 -34.00
N PRO A 190 -25.54 25.12 -34.90
CA PRO A 190 -24.43 25.47 -35.79
C PRO A 190 -24.85 26.52 -36.83
N PRO A 191 -23.94 27.40 -37.30
CA PRO A 191 -24.23 28.32 -38.40
C PRO A 191 -24.36 27.53 -39.69
N TYR A 192 -25.56 27.53 -40.27
CA TYR A 192 -25.80 27.01 -41.62
C TYR A 192 -25.29 28.06 -42.62
N ILE A 193 -24.23 27.74 -43.35
CA ILE A 193 -23.87 28.44 -44.58
C ILE A 193 -24.77 27.87 -45.66
N ASP A 194 -25.81 28.60 -46.04
CA ASP A 194 -26.65 28.28 -47.19
C ASP A 194 -26.26 29.17 -48.37
N HIS A 195 -25.75 28.52 -49.42
CA HIS A 195 -25.46 29.15 -50.70
C HIS A 195 -26.79 29.44 -51.40
N GLY A 196 -27.11 30.72 -51.51
CA GLY A 196 -28.39 31.18 -52.04
C GLY A 196 -28.73 30.67 -53.43
N TYR A 197 -29.98 30.25 -53.58
CA TYR A 197 -30.77 30.44 -54.80
C TYR A 197 -32.20 30.81 -54.38
N GLY A 198 -32.71 31.87 -55.02
CA GLY A 198 -33.89 32.59 -54.56
C GLY A 198 -35.24 32.05 -55.02
N HIS A 199 -36.26 32.79 -54.57
CA HIS A 199 -37.59 33.03 -55.15
C HIS A 199 -38.80 32.27 -54.55
N GLY A 200 -39.71 33.06 -53.94
CA GLY A 200 -41.16 32.81 -53.99
C GLY A 200 -41.86 32.56 -52.64
N PRO A 201 -42.86 33.36 -52.24
CA PRO A 201 -43.46 33.34 -50.89
C PRO A 201 -44.77 32.52 -50.83
N ASN A 202 -45.11 31.98 -49.65
CA ASN A 202 -46.51 32.01 -49.18
C ASN A 202 -46.58 31.76 -47.66
N ASN A 203 -47.08 32.77 -46.96
CA ASN A 203 -47.67 32.63 -45.64
C ASN A 203 -48.99 31.86 -45.75
N ASP A 204 -49.43 31.35 -44.59
CA ASP A 204 -50.81 31.00 -44.22
C ASP A 204 -50.98 29.51 -43.85
N ALA A 205 -51.51 29.29 -42.63
CA ALA A 205 -51.66 28.03 -41.89
C ALA A 205 -50.39 27.67 -41.08
N TRP A 206 -50.28 27.98 -39.79
CA TRP A 206 -51.00 27.25 -38.74
C TRP A 206 -51.05 28.00 -37.38
N ILE A 207 -51.16 29.34 -37.39
CA ILE A 207 -51.56 30.06 -36.17
C ILE A 207 -53.06 29.89 -35.97
N ARG A 208 -53.45 28.81 -35.28
CA ARG A 208 -54.77 28.70 -34.66
C ARG A 208 -54.62 28.35 -33.18
N VAL A 209 -54.22 29.38 -32.45
CA VAL A 209 -54.86 29.83 -31.20
C VAL A 209 -55.28 28.70 -30.24
N SER A 210 -54.30 28.30 -29.43
CA SER A 210 -54.51 27.90 -28.05
C SER A 210 -54.94 29.14 -27.26
N ASP A 211 -56.21 29.53 -27.34
CA ASP A 211 -56.79 30.47 -26.39
C ASP A 211 -58.29 30.25 -26.22
N LYS A 212 -58.62 29.32 -25.34
CA LYS A 212 -59.91 29.26 -24.66
C LYS A 212 -59.66 28.95 -23.19
N THR A 213 -58.96 29.84 -22.48
CA THR A 213 -59.01 29.85 -21.01
C THR A 213 -58.66 31.23 -20.45
N ASN A 214 -59.47 32.26 -20.73
CA ASN A 214 -59.77 33.26 -19.69
C ASN A 214 -61.01 34.10 -20.04
N ARG A 215 -62.02 34.02 -19.15
CA ARG A 215 -63.18 34.90 -18.94
C ARG A 215 -64.10 35.27 -20.11
#